data_AF-A0A2A5YRZ9-F1
#
_entry.id   AF-A0A2A5YRZ9-F1
#
_cell.length_a   1.000
_cell.length_b   1.000
_cell.length_c   1.000
_cell.angle_alpha   90.00
_cell.angle_beta   90.00
_cell.angle_gamma   90.00
#
_symmetry.space_group_name_H-M   'P 1'
#
loop_
_entity.id
_entity.type
_entity.pdbx_description
1 polymer ?
#
loop_
_entity_poly.entity_id
_entity_poly.type
_entity_poly.pdbx_seq_one_letter_code
_entity_poly.pdbx_strand_id
1 'polypeptide(L)'
;MTMLSPVAMLGWIGAVLLFLLALRTWSDGRTARRRARMGLAGMMLAMGAALYTRDVVSLPEMLSMAVLGSGIGYLIARRASMRSAWPILALLEGMIGAALLLTAFAIDGNVIAFAILTPDDARLTGTSTVLLGLAKACGAIVLLGSLLLCRATVGARAGAERWLALLASLSGLGGVAIALLLGEAGLAGMSGIVGAAGLALGLLLRPAKAD
;
A
#
# COMPACT_ATOMS: atom_id res chain seq x y z
N MET A 1 -16.93 10.02 18.08
CA MET A 1 -15.99 10.72 17.17
C MET A 1 -14.76 11.12 17.99
N THR A 2 -13.81 10.22 18.18
CA THR A 2 -12.54 10.59 18.82
C THR A 2 -11.80 11.48 17.85
N MET A 3 -11.53 12.73 18.26
CA MET A 3 -10.74 13.63 17.44
C MET A 3 -9.37 12.99 17.19
N LEU A 4 -9.02 12.82 15.91
CA LEU A 4 -7.70 12.38 15.47
C LEU A 4 -6.64 13.17 16.23
N SER A 5 -5.69 12.47 16.86
CA SER A 5 -4.62 13.16 17.58
C SER A 5 -3.88 14.11 16.61
N PRO A 6 -3.67 15.39 16.97
CA PRO A 6 -2.96 16.33 16.11
C PRO A 6 -1.57 15.82 15.70
N VAL A 7 -0.95 15.02 16.57
CA VAL A 7 0.35 14.37 16.34
C VAL A 7 0.28 13.34 15.21
N ALA A 8 -0.72 12.47 15.17
CA ALA A 8 -0.88 11.49 14.08
C ALA A 8 -1.15 12.19 12.74
N MET A 9 -1.94 13.27 12.76
CA MET A 9 -2.26 14.05 11.56
C MET A 9 -1.02 14.77 11.00
N LEU A 10 -0.21 15.39 11.88
CA LEU A 10 1.09 15.95 11.52
C LEU A 10 2.02 14.87 10.96
N GLY A 11 1.98 13.66 11.54
CA GLY A 11 2.67 12.49 11.04
C GLY A 11 2.31 12.19 9.58
N TRP A 12 1.04 11.99 9.27
CA TRP A 12 0.61 11.69 7.91
C TRP A 12 0.94 12.81 6.90
N ILE A 13 0.77 14.07 7.28
CA ILE A 13 1.16 15.20 6.43
C ILE A 13 2.68 15.20 6.15
N GLY A 14 3.49 14.97 7.19
CA GLY A 14 4.94 14.85 7.08
C GLY A 14 5.36 13.69 6.18
N ALA A 15 4.68 12.54 6.28
CA ALA A 15 4.95 11.37 5.44
C ALA A 15 4.64 11.66 3.96
N VAL A 16 3.48 12.27 3.67
CA VAL A 16 3.11 12.68 2.31
C VAL A 16 4.13 13.65 1.72
N LEU A 17 4.59 14.63 2.50
CA LEU A 17 5.60 15.58 2.06
C LEU A 17 6.93 14.87 1.73
N LEU A 18 7.36 13.93 2.56
CA LEU A 18 8.57 13.13 2.33
C LEU A 18 8.46 12.27 1.07
N PHE A 19 7.30 11.66 0.81
CA PHE A 19 7.05 10.91 -0.43
C PHE A 19 7.06 11.81 -1.66
N LEU A 20 6.43 12.99 -1.61
CA LEU A 20 6.48 13.97 -2.69
C LEU A 20 7.92 14.41 -2.99
N LEU A 21 8.72 14.67 -1.94
CA LEU A 21 10.14 15.02 -2.09
C LEU A 21 10.98 13.85 -2.66
N ALA A 22 10.62 12.61 -2.33
CA ALA A 22 11.25 11.42 -2.90
C ALA A 22 10.94 11.26 -4.40
N LEU A 23 9.71 11.59 -4.82
CA LEU A 23 9.28 11.51 -6.22
C LEU A 23 9.79 12.69 -7.07
N ARG A 24 10.01 13.86 -6.47
CA ARG A 24 10.56 15.04 -7.17
C ARG A 24 11.86 14.70 -7.90
N THR A 25 11.88 14.95 -9.20
CA THR A 25 13.08 14.86 -10.04
C THR A 25 13.98 16.07 -9.75
N TRP A 26 15.17 15.81 -9.23
CA TRP A 26 16.21 16.82 -9.06
C TRP A 26 17.10 16.77 -10.31
N SER A 27 17.47 17.93 -10.85
CA SER A 27 18.28 18.07 -12.07
C SER A 27 19.66 17.42 -11.96
N ASP A 28 20.16 17.19 -10.74
CA ASP A 28 21.47 16.62 -10.51
C ASP A 28 21.41 15.08 -10.40
N GLY A 29 22.12 14.40 -11.31
CA GLY A 29 22.21 12.94 -11.42
C GLY A 29 22.80 12.20 -10.20
N ARG A 30 23.18 12.90 -9.12
CA ARG A 30 23.72 12.32 -7.87
C ARG A 30 22.66 12.13 -6.76
N THR A 31 21.40 12.47 -7.01
CA THR A 31 20.34 12.54 -5.99
C THR A 31 19.60 11.23 -5.70
N ALA A 32 19.92 10.12 -6.38
CA ALA A 32 19.22 8.83 -6.21
C ALA A 32 19.22 8.31 -4.75
N ARG A 33 20.36 8.38 -4.05
CA ARG A 33 20.45 7.99 -2.63
C ARG A 33 19.62 8.88 -1.70
N ARG A 34 19.52 10.17 -2.01
CA ARG A 34 18.74 11.13 -1.23
C ARG A 34 17.24 10.85 -1.37
N ARG A 35 16.78 10.58 -2.59
CA ARG A 35 15.38 10.19 -2.88
C ARG A 35 14.99 8.91 -2.15
N ALA A 36 15.85 7.89 -2.16
CA ALA A 36 15.62 6.64 -1.45
C ALA A 36 15.50 6.84 0.07
N ARG A 37 16.37 7.66 0.69
CA ARG A 37 16.29 7.96 2.13
C ARG A 37 15.04 8.75 2.50
N MET A 38 14.62 9.70 1.67
CA MET A 38 13.37 10.44 1.88
C MET A 38 12.15 9.51 1.84
N GLY A 39 12.11 8.59 0.88
CA GLY A 39 11.05 7.57 0.80
C GLY A 39 11.03 6.65 2.02
N LEU A 40 12.20 6.19 2.48
CA LEU A 40 12.30 5.37 3.69
C LEU A 40 11.86 6.13 4.95
N ALA A 41 12.26 7.39 5.09
CA ALA A 41 11.81 8.25 6.19
C ALA A 41 10.29 8.46 6.17
N GLY A 42 9.71 8.70 4.98
CA GLY A 42 8.26 8.83 4.81
C GLY A 42 7.50 7.56 5.21
N MET A 43 7.99 6.39 4.79
CA MET A 43 7.40 5.10 5.16
C MET A 43 7.46 4.84 6.67
N MET A 44 8.61 5.07 7.31
CA MET A 44 8.77 4.91 8.76
C MET A 44 7.82 5.83 9.53
N LEU A 45 7.66 7.06 9.07
CA LEU A 45 6.83 8.06 9.72
C LEU A 45 5.34 7.77 9.55
N ALA A 46 4.91 7.31 8.36
CA ALA A 46 3.54 6.82 8.13
C ALA A 46 3.21 5.61 9.02
N MET A 47 4.13 4.64 9.10
CA MET A 47 3.97 3.45 9.93
C MET A 47 3.91 3.80 11.43
N GLY A 48 4.78 4.71 11.90
CA GLY A 48 4.77 5.19 13.28
C GLY A 48 3.47 5.91 13.64
N ALA A 49 2.96 6.77 12.74
CA ALA A 49 1.67 7.43 12.92
C ALA A 49 0.51 6.43 12.96
N ALA A 50 0.53 5.38 12.13
CA ALA A 50 -0.48 4.33 12.14
C ALA A 50 -0.47 3.50 13.45
N LEU A 51 0.72 3.23 14.01
CA LEU A 51 0.85 2.55 15.31
C LEU A 51 0.40 3.43 16.47
N TYR A 52 0.62 4.75 16.39
CA TYR A 52 0.22 5.69 17.44
C TYR A 52 -1.30 5.83 17.58
N THR A 53 -2.04 5.71 16.48
CA THR A 53 -3.51 5.89 16.48
C THR A 53 -4.26 4.66 17.00
N ARG A 54 -3.64 3.47 17.04
CA ARG A 54 -4.28 2.26 17.58
C ARG A 54 -3.83 1.99 19.01
N ASP A 55 -4.78 1.75 19.89
CA ASP A 55 -4.55 1.08 21.18
C ASP A 55 -4.24 -0.40 20.92
N VAL A 56 -2.97 -0.67 20.61
CA VAL A 56 -2.51 -2.01 20.27
C VAL A 56 -2.16 -2.77 21.55
N VAL A 57 -2.98 -3.77 21.90
CA VAL A 57 -2.74 -4.69 23.03
C VAL A 57 -1.52 -5.60 22.77
N SER A 58 -1.13 -5.81 21.51
CA SER A 58 -0.07 -6.72 21.06
C SER A 58 1.09 -6.04 20.28
N LEU A 59 1.57 -4.88 20.76
CA LEU A 59 2.69 -4.16 20.13
C LEU A 59 3.94 -5.03 19.85
N PRO A 60 4.39 -5.91 20.78
CA PRO A 60 5.58 -6.74 20.55
C PRO A 60 5.40 -7.72 19.39
N GLU A 61 4.21 -8.31 19.25
CA GLU A 61 3.90 -9.28 18.20
C GLU A 61 3.87 -8.60 16.83
N MET A 62 3.18 -7.45 16.72
CA MET A 62 3.16 -6.67 15.47
C MET A 62 4.57 -6.22 15.05
N LEU A 63 5.36 -5.73 16.00
CA LEU A 63 6.72 -5.28 15.71
C LEU A 63 7.60 -6.45 15.28
N SER A 64 7.49 -7.62 15.93
CA SER A 64 8.26 -8.80 15.55
C SER A 64 7.93 -9.28 14.13
N MET A 65 6.65 -9.32 13.74
CA MET A 65 6.24 -9.70 12.39
C MET A 65 6.67 -8.67 11.33
N ALA A 66 6.60 -7.38 11.67
CA ALA A 66 7.10 -6.31 10.79
C ALA A 66 8.62 -6.42 10.56
N VAL A 67 9.39 -6.68 11.61
CA VAL A 67 10.84 -6.88 11.52
C VAL A 67 11.18 -8.12 10.70
N LEU A 68 10.47 -9.22 10.92
CA LEU A 68 10.66 -10.47 10.15
C LEU A 68 10.37 -10.26 8.66
N GLY A 69 9.22 -9.68 8.32
CA GLY A 69 8.84 -9.40 6.93
C GLY A 69 9.84 -8.45 6.25
N SER A 70 10.21 -7.36 6.94
CA SER A 70 11.19 -6.39 6.44
C SER A 70 12.58 -7.02 6.25
N GLY A 71 12.99 -7.90 7.17
CA GLY A 71 14.26 -8.62 7.11
C GLY A 71 14.34 -9.57 5.91
N ILE A 72 13.29 -10.35 5.67
CA ILE A 72 13.21 -11.24 4.51
C ILE A 72 13.25 -10.43 3.21
N GLY A 73 12.46 -9.35 3.12
CA GLY A 73 12.46 -8.46 1.95
C GLY A 73 13.84 -7.84 1.68
N TYR A 74 14.54 -7.39 2.73
CA TYR A 74 15.89 -6.87 2.63
C TYR A 74 16.89 -7.91 2.09
N LEU A 75 16.82 -9.15 2.58
CA LEU A 75 17.70 -10.23 2.14
C LEU A 75 17.49 -10.57 0.65
N ILE A 76 16.23 -10.62 0.20
CA ILE A 76 15.88 -10.85 -1.21
C ILE A 76 16.41 -9.70 -2.07
N ALA A 77 16.14 -8.46 -1.68
CA ALA A 77 16.56 -7.28 -2.43
C ALA A 77 18.09 -7.14 -2.51
N ARG A 78 18.82 -7.50 -1.44
CA ARG A 78 20.29 -7.42 -1.39
C ARG A 78 20.96 -8.41 -2.33
N ARG A 79 20.35 -9.57 -2.59
CA ARG A 79 20.89 -10.61 -3.48
C ARG A 79 20.40 -10.49 -4.93
N ALA A 80 19.50 -9.56 -5.20
CA ALA A 80 18.87 -9.41 -6.50
C ALA A 80 19.82 -8.85 -7.57
N SER A 81 19.75 -9.40 -8.79
CA SER A 81 20.39 -8.82 -9.96
C SER A 81 19.55 -7.70 -10.57
N MET A 82 20.16 -6.78 -11.31
CA MET A 82 19.42 -5.71 -12.00
C MET A 82 18.49 -6.26 -13.11
N ARG A 83 18.70 -7.49 -13.55
CA ARG A 83 17.82 -8.20 -14.50
C ARG A 83 16.52 -8.69 -13.85
N SER A 84 16.54 -8.95 -12.54
CA SER A 84 15.38 -9.40 -11.76
C SER A 84 14.58 -8.27 -11.11
N ALA A 85 14.89 -7.00 -11.41
CA ALA A 85 14.19 -5.86 -10.82
C ALA A 85 12.67 -5.92 -11.06
N TRP A 86 12.24 -6.17 -12.30
CA TRP A 86 10.81 -6.21 -12.65
C TRP A 86 10.04 -7.37 -11.99
N PRO A 87 10.52 -8.64 -12.04
CA PRO A 87 9.88 -9.74 -11.31
C PRO A 87 9.79 -9.51 -9.81
N ILE A 88 10.82 -8.92 -9.19
CA ILE A 88 10.83 -8.64 -7.74
C ILE A 88 9.80 -7.56 -7.39
N LEU A 89 9.71 -6.48 -8.17
CA LEU A 89 8.70 -5.45 -7.98
C LEU A 89 7.28 -6.01 -8.13
N ALA A 90 7.07 -6.89 -9.11
CA ALA A 90 5.80 -7.60 -9.28
C ALA A 90 5.47 -8.45 -8.05
N LEU A 91 6.43 -9.25 -7.55
CA LEU A 91 6.21 -10.08 -6.37
C LEU A 91 5.89 -9.24 -5.11
N LEU A 92 6.59 -8.12 -4.92
CA LEU A 92 6.34 -7.20 -3.81
C LEU A 92 4.93 -6.61 -3.87
N GLU A 93 4.47 -6.22 -5.05
CA GLU A 93 3.10 -5.75 -5.25
C GLU A 93 2.07 -6.84 -4.91
N GLY A 94 2.40 -8.11 -5.23
CA GLY A 94 1.58 -9.25 -4.81
C GLY A 94 1.47 -9.41 -3.31
N MET A 95 2.55 -9.18 -2.57
CA MET A 95 2.53 -9.21 -1.10
C MET A 95 1.66 -8.08 -0.53
N ILE A 96 1.64 -6.90 -1.18
CA ILE A 96 0.74 -5.80 -0.81
C ILE A 96 -0.72 -6.21 -1.06
N GLY A 97 -1.02 -6.82 -2.21
CA GLY A 97 -2.35 -7.35 -2.52
C GLY A 97 -2.82 -8.43 -1.53
N ALA A 98 -1.93 -9.35 -1.16
CA ALA A 98 -2.22 -10.36 -0.14
C ALA A 98 -2.46 -9.74 1.24
N ALA A 99 -1.65 -8.78 1.66
CA ALA A 99 -1.84 -8.08 2.93
C ALA A 99 -3.19 -7.34 2.97
N LEU A 100 -3.57 -6.68 1.87
CA LEU A 100 -4.86 -6.02 1.74
C LEU A 100 -6.02 -7.02 1.84
N LEU A 101 -5.92 -8.13 1.11
CA LEU A 101 -6.94 -9.19 1.10
C LEU A 101 -7.10 -9.82 2.49
N LEU A 102 -5.99 -10.19 3.13
CA LEU A 102 -5.99 -10.78 4.48
C LEU A 102 -6.51 -9.79 5.52
N THR A 103 -6.20 -8.50 5.39
CA THR A 103 -6.76 -7.45 6.26
C THR A 103 -8.27 -7.37 6.10
N ALA A 104 -8.78 -7.41 4.88
CA ALA A 104 -10.23 -7.40 4.63
C ALA A 104 -10.91 -8.66 5.18
N PHE A 105 -10.29 -9.84 5.08
CA PHE A 105 -10.80 -11.06 5.72
C PHE A 105 -10.75 -11.00 7.25
N ALA A 106 -9.71 -10.41 7.83
CA ALA A 106 -9.61 -10.24 9.27
C ALA A 106 -10.72 -9.30 9.80
N ILE A 107 -11.06 -8.24 9.06
CA ILE A 107 -12.18 -7.35 9.38
C ILE A 107 -13.51 -8.09 9.29
N ASP A 108 -13.70 -8.90 8.25
CA ASP A 108 -14.90 -9.72 8.05
C ASP A 108 -15.10 -10.75 9.17
N GLY A 109 -14.00 -11.37 9.63
CA GLY A 109 -14.03 -12.39 10.68
C GLY A 109 -14.30 -11.86 12.09
N ASN A 110 -14.14 -10.54 12.33
CA ASN A 110 -14.40 -9.93 13.63
C ASN A 110 -14.93 -8.50 13.52
N VAL A 111 -16.13 -8.35 12.95
CA VAL A 111 -16.79 -7.06 12.70
C VAL A 111 -17.02 -6.25 13.99
N ILE A 112 -17.21 -6.93 15.13
CA ILE A 112 -17.41 -6.32 16.46
C ILE A 112 -16.14 -5.58 16.90
N ALA A 113 -14.96 -6.19 16.73
CA ALA A 113 -13.69 -5.59 17.16
C ALA A 113 -13.30 -4.34 16.36
N PHE A 114 -13.80 -4.20 15.14
CA PHE A 114 -13.56 -3.01 14.31
C PHE A 114 -14.66 -1.94 14.46
N ALA A 115 -15.62 -2.14 15.36
CA ALA A 115 -16.72 -1.21 15.65
C ALA A 115 -17.52 -0.77 14.40
N ILE A 116 -17.64 -1.65 13.39
CA ILE A 116 -18.36 -1.38 12.11
C ILE A 116 -19.87 -1.71 12.24
N LEU A 117 -20.37 -1.86 13.46
CA LEU A 117 -21.76 -2.24 13.72
C LEU A 117 -22.70 -1.02 13.77
N THR A 118 -23.92 -1.22 13.30
CA THR A 118 -25.03 -0.28 13.47
C THR A 118 -25.53 -0.36 14.93
N PRO A 119 -25.96 0.74 15.56
CA PRO A 119 -26.36 0.75 16.98
C PRO A 119 -27.52 -0.20 17.37
N ASP A 120 -28.32 -0.67 16.42
CA ASP A 120 -29.57 -1.39 16.70
C ASP A 120 -29.68 -2.81 16.13
N ASP A 121 -28.73 -3.25 15.29
CA ASP A 121 -28.76 -4.62 14.77
C ASP A 121 -27.35 -5.06 14.38
N ALA A 122 -27.01 -6.31 14.69
CA ALA A 122 -25.73 -6.96 14.40
C ALA A 122 -25.51 -7.22 12.89
N ARG A 123 -25.82 -6.24 12.04
CA ARG A 123 -25.64 -6.25 10.59
C ARG A 123 -24.67 -5.13 10.18
N LEU A 124 -23.80 -5.44 9.21
CA LEU A 124 -22.99 -4.43 8.54
C LEU A 124 -23.91 -3.38 7.89
N THR A 125 -23.60 -2.11 8.08
CA THR A 125 -24.21 -1.03 7.29
C THR A 125 -23.97 -1.32 5.80
N GLY A 126 -24.98 -1.08 4.93
CA GLY A 126 -24.87 -1.40 3.49
C GLY A 126 -23.61 -0.82 2.83
N THR A 127 -23.19 0.38 3.22
CA THR A 127 -21.95 1.02 2.79
C THR A 127 -20.70 0.24 3.19
N SER A 128 -20.65 -0.28 4.42
CA SER A 128 -19.51 -1.04 4.93
C SER A 128 -19.36 -2.39 4.22
N THR A 129 -20.47 -3.05 3.88
CA THR A 129 -20.41 -4.28 3.07
C THR A 129 -19.81 -4.03 1.69
N VAL A 130 -20.18 -2.92 1.04
CA VAL A 130 -19.64 -2.53 -0.28
C VAL A 130 -18.15 -2.20 -0.18
N LEU A 131 -17.74 -1.39 0.79
CA LEU A 131 -16.33 -1.05 0.99
C LEU A 131 -15.48 -2.29 1.30
N LEU A 132 -16.01 -3.22 2.10
CA LEU A 132 -15.32 -4.46 2.44
C LEU A 132 -15.21 -5.39 1.22
N GLY A 133 -16.26 -5.48 0.41
CA GLY A 133 -16.24 -6.19 -0.86
C GLY A 133 -15.24 -5.60 -1.85
N LEU A 134 -15.17 -4.27 -1.95
CA LEU A 134 -14.19 -3.56 -2.78
C LEU A 134 -12.75 -3.82 -2.31
N ALA A 135 -12.49 -3.79 -1.00
CA ALA A 135 -11.17 -4.10 -0.45
C ALA A 135 -10.73 -5.54 -0.78
N LYS A 136 -11.62 -6.52 -0.60
CA LYS A 136 -11.36 -7.93 -0.97
C LYS A 136 -11.09 -8.06 -2.48
N ALA A 137 -11.93 -7.44 -3.32
CA ALA A 137 -11.78 -7.50 -4.76
C ALA A 137 -10.46 -6.87 -5.24
N CYS A 138 -10.12 -5.67 -4.74
CA CYS A 138 -8.85 -5.01 -5.06
C CYS A 138 -7.66 -5.88 -4.64
N GLY A 139 -7.66 -6.41 -3.41
CA GLY A 139 -6.58 -7.27 -2.91
C GLY A 139 -6.40 -8.54 -3.75
N ALA A 140 -7.50 -9.19 -4.13
CA ALA A 140 -7.47 -10.38 -4.98
C ALA A 140 -6.95 -10.08 -6.40
N ILE A 141 -7.41 -8.99 -7.01
CA ILE A 141 -6.95 -8.58 -8.35
C ILE A 141 -5.47 -8.21 -8.32
N VAL A 142 -5.01 -7.46 -7.31
CA VAL A 142 -3.59 -7.12 -7.17
C VAL A 142 -2.74 -8.38 -7.01
N LEU A 143 -3.14 -9.28 -6.12
CA LEU A 143 -2.42 -10.54 -5.89
C LEU A 143 -2.34 -11.38 -7.17
N LEU A 144 -3.46 -11.62 -7.83
CA LEU A 144 -3.48 -12.43 -9.07
C LEU A 144 -2.73 -11.73 -10.21
N GLY A 145 -2.97 -10.44 -10.41
CA GLY A 145 -2.32 -9.63 -11.45
C GLY A 145 -0.81 -9.58 -11.26
N SER A 146 -0.34 -9.49 -10.02
CA SER A 146 1.09 -9.51 -9.70
C SER A 146 1.77 -10.84 -10.04
N LEU A 147 1.10 -11.97 -9.82
CA LEU A 147 1.63 -13.30 -10.15
C LEU A 147 1.72 -13.50 -11.66
N LEU A 148 0.69 -13.07 -12.39
CA LEU A 148 0.69 -13.07 -13.86
C LEU A 148 1.80 -12.17 -14.41
N LEU A 149 1.98 -10.98 -13.83
CA LEU A 149 3.01 -10.04 -14.23
C LEU A 149 4.42 -10.54 -13.89
N CYS A 150 4.60 -11.18 -12.74
CA CYS A 150 5.85 -11.84 -12.37
C CYS A 150 6.21 -12.92 -13.39
N ARG A 151 5.27 -13.80 -13.75
CA ARG A 151 5.47 -14.81 -14.80
C ARG A 151 5.81 -14.18 -16.16
N ALA A 152 5.11 -13.12 -16.56
CA ALA A 152 5.36 -12.44 -17.81
C ALA A 152 6.76 -11.78 -17.85
N THR A 153 7.18 -11.17 -16.75
CA THR A 153 8.46 -10.45 -16.65
C THR A 153 9.69 -11.36 -16.54
N VAL A 154 9.50 -12.64 -16.18
CA VAL A 154 10.57 -13.66 -16.29
C VAL A 154 10.88 -13.98 -17.76
N GLY A 155 9.91 -13.83 -18.68
CA GLY A 155 10.05 -14.17 -20.11
C GLY A 155 10.24 -13.00 -21.08
N ALA A 156 9.71 -11.79 -20.79
CA ALA A 156 9.82 -10.61 -21.66
C ALA A 156 9.73 -9.28 -20.88
N ARG A 157 10.40 -8.24 -21.40
CA ARG A 157 10.64 -6.95 -20.69
C ARG A 157 9.62 -5.84 -20.98
N ALA A 158 8.86 -5.92 -22.07
CA ALA A 158 8.12 -4.76 -22.58
C ALA A 158 6.79 -4.52 -21.84
N GLY A 159 6.62 -3.32 -21.28
CA GLY A 159 5.34 -2.84 -20.72
C GLY A 159 5.07 -3.19 -19.25
N ALA A 160 6.02 -3.82 -18.55
CA ALA A 160 5.85 -4.19 -17.13
C ALA A 160 5.62 -2.98 -16.22
N GLU A 161 6.25 -1.85 -16.52
CA GLU A 161 6.17 -0.62 -15.73
C GLU A 161 4.72 -0.10 -15.63
N ARG A 162 3.99 -0.12 -16.75
CA ARG A 162 2.59 0.30 -16.82
C ARG A 162 1.70 -0.59 -15.96
N TRP A 163 1.86 -1.90 -16.08
CA TRP A 163 1.07 -2.86 -15.32
C TRP A 163 1.37 -2.76 -13.82
N LEU A 164 2.62 -2.57 -13.43
CA LEU A 164 2.99 -2.33 -12.04
C LEU A 164 2.35 -1.05 -11.50
N ALA A 165 2.36 0.04 -12.27
CA ALA A 165 1.73 1.31 -11.87
C ALA A 165 0.21 1.17 -11.68
N LEU A 166 -0.46 0.39 -12.54
CA LEU A 166 -1.89 0.10 -12.42
C LEU A 166 -2.22 -0.80 -11.22
N LEU A 167 -1.39 -1.81 -10.93
CA LEU A 167 -1.56 -2.65 -9.73
C LEU A 167 -1.35 -1.82 -8.45
N ALA A 168 -0.32 -0.96 -8.42
CA ALA A 168 -0.09 -0.03 -7.32
C ALA A 168 -1.24 0.96 -7.12
N SER A 169 -1.86 1.42 -8.21
CA SER A 169 -3.08 2.24 -8.14
C SER A 169 -4.22 1.49 -7.46
N LEU A 170 -4.42 0.23 -7.82
CA LEU A 170 -5.49 -0.61 -7.26
C LEU A 170 -5.24 -0.94 -5.78
N SER A 171 -3.99 -1.16 -5.39
CA SER A 171 -3.58 -1.26 -3.97
C SER A 171 -3.93 0.00 -3.19
N GLY A 172 -3.67 1.19 -3.77
CA GLY A 172 -4.05 2.48 -3.18
C GLY A 172 -5.56 2.64 -3.02
N LEU A 173 -6.35 2.30 -4.06
CA LEU A 173 -7.82 2.35 -4.01
C LEU A 173 -8.41 1.37 -2.98
N GLY A 174 -7.84 0.16 -2.88
CA GLY A 174 -8.20 -0.80 -1.84
C GLY A 174 -7.88 -0.28 -0.44
N GLY A 175 -6.75 0.43 -0.29
CA GLY A 175 -6.39 1.13 0.94
C GLY A 175 -7.40 2.22 1.32
N VAL A 176 -7.91 2.98 0.36
CA VAL A 176 -9.00 3.96 0.60
C VAL A 176 -10.24 3.26 1.14
N ALA A 177 -10.63 2.12 0.55
CA ALA A 177 -11.81 1.37 1.00
C ALA A 177 -11.68 0.94 2.47
N ILE A 178 -10.52 0.41 2.87
CA ILE A 178 -10.24 0.05 4.27
C ILE A 178 -10.18 1.29 5.17
N ALA A 179 -9.55 2.37 4.73
CA ALA A 179 -9.44 3.57 5.55
C ALA A 179 -10.81 4.21 5.82
N LEU A 180 -11.70 4.24 4.82
CA LEU A 180 -13.09 4.69 4.98
C LEU A 180 -13.89 3.76 5.89
N LEU A 181 -13.68 2.45 5.80
CA LEU A 181 -14.29 1.47 6.73
C LEU A 181 -13.92 1.73 8.18
N LEU A 182 -12.66 2.11 8.42
CA LEU A 182 -12.15 2.38 9.76
C LEU A 182 -12.43 3.82 10.23
N GLY A 183 -13.06 4.66 9.41
CA GLY A 183 -13.32 6.07 9.74
C GLY A 183 -12.06 6.95 9.76
N GLU A 184 -10.96 6.51 9.13
CA GLU A 184 -9.64 7.12 9.23
C GLU A 184 -9.35 8.02 8.03
N ALA A 185 -9.82 9.27 8.10
CA ALA A 185 -9.74 10.24 7.00
C ALA A 185 -8.31 10.49 6.50
N GLY A 186 -7.30 10.47 7.39
CA GLY A 186 -5.92 10.73 7.00
C GLY A 186 -5.27 9.56 6.25
N LEU A 187 -5.57 8.31 6.65
CA LEU A 187 -5.19 7.11 5.88
C LEU A 187 -5.90 7.05 4.53
N ALA A 188 -7.16 7.50 4.46
CA ALA A 188 -7.91 7.57 3.21
C ALA A 188 -7.28 8.58 2.25
N GLY A 189 -6.89 9.76 2.75
CA GLY A 189 -6.18 10.77 1.97
C GLY A 189 -4.85 10.26 1.40
N MET A 190 -4.02 9.64 2.23
CA MET A 190 -2.74 9.07 1.76
C MET A 190 -2.94 7.97 0.71
N SER A 191 -3.85 7.04 0.97
CA SER A 191 -4.13 5.93 0.05
C SER A 191 -4.72 6.42 -1.28
N GLY A 192 -5.53 7.49 -1.24
CA GLY A 192 -6.07 8.14 -2.43
C GLY A 192 -4.99 8.80 -3.29
N ILE A 193 -4.01 9.46 -2.65
CA ILE A 193 -2.86 10.04 -3.36
C ILE A 193 -2.03 8.94 -4.04
N VAL A 194 -1.76 7.83 -3.34
CA VAL A 194 -1.05 6.68 -3.92
C VAL A 194 -1.82 6.11 -5.11
N GLY A 195 -3.14 5.91 -4.94
CA GLY A 195 -4.04 5.43 -5.98
C GLY A 195 -4.02 6.31 -7.23
N ALA A 196 -4.12 7.63 -7.04
CA ALA A 196 -4.10 8.62 -8.11
C ALA A 196 -2.73 8.72 -8.81
N ALA A 197 -1.63 8.69 -8.05
CA ALA A 197 -0.28 8.72 -8.59
C ALA A 197 0.02 7.48 -9.45
N GLY A 198 -0.36 6.29 -8.98
CA GLY A 198 -0.25 5.04 -9.73
C GLY A 198 -1.05 5.08 -11.03
N LEU A 199 -2.29 5.58 -10.97
CA LEU A 199 -3.16 5.71 -12.13
C LEU A 199 -2.60 6.68 -13.16
N ALA A 200 -2.15 7.86 -12.72
CA ALA A 200 -1.53 8.86 -13.57
C ALA A 200 -0.28 8.30 -14.27
N LEU A 201 0.61 7.62 -13.53
CA LEU A 201 1.80 6.97 -14.10
C LEU A 201 1.43 5.87 -15.10
N GLY A 202 0.45 5.03 -14.78
CA GLY A 202 -0.02 3.96 -15.67
C GLY A 202 -0.64 4.46 -16.98
N LEU A 203 -1.21 5.67 -16.98
CA LEU A 203 -1.75 6.32 -18.18
C LEU A 203 -0.67 7.05 -18.99
N LEU A 204 0.33 7.64 -18.32
CA LEU A 204 1.43 8.36 -18.96
C LEU A 204 2.44 7.42 -19.64
N LEU A 205 2.65 6.23 -19.09
CA LEU A 205 3.53 5.22 -19.66
C LEU A 205 2.87 4.59 -20.91
N ARG A 206 3.30 5.01 -22.10
CA ARG A 206 2.85 4.43 -23.37
C ARG A 206 3.33 2.98 -23.50
N PRO A 207 2.55 2.10 -24.17
CA PRO A 207 3.04 0.76 -24.50
C PRO A 207 4.29 0.90 -25.37
N ALA A 208 5.38 0.24 -24.98
CA ALA A 208 6.52 0.08 -25.86
C ALA A 208 6.03 -0.62 -27.12
N LYS A 209 6.32 -0.05 -28.31
CA LYS A 209 6.06 -0.73 -29.58
C LYS A 209 6.77 -2.08 -29.53
N ALA A 210 6.01 -3.15 -29.77
CA ALA A 210 6.59 -4.44 -30.10
C ALA A 210 7.08 -4.33 -31.54
N ASP A 211 8.38 -4.10 -31.70
CA ASP A 211 9.09 -4.35 -32.96
C ASP A 211 9.54 -5.82 -32.99
#